data_AF-A0A7C3XKH8-F1
#
_entry.id   AF-A0A7C3XKH8-F1
#
_cell.length_a   1.000
_cell.length_b   1.000
_cell.length_c   1.000
_cell.angle_alpha   90.00
_cell.angle_beta   90.00
_cell.angle_gamma   90.00
#
_symmetry.space_group_name_H-M   'P 1'
#
loop_
_entity.id
_entity.type
_entity.pdbx_description
1 polymer ?
#
loop_
_entity_poly.entity_id
_entity_poly.type
_entity_poly.pdbx_seq_one_letter_code
_entity_poly.pdbx_strand_id
1 'polypeptide(L)'
;MKTLKKTLKWIGIILLVLAGIGFTLYAIYLRPVLKKMEATSVVKYDKELTLVLGGGGNSGILVSDSLVIVIDTKMGDAAEELYKMVKELAGNKPILVIDTHDHSDHIGGNKFYTGQTILAGGNYTKEIWLEEASEESLPNQWLKDRMDIKMGDDTVTVFNLARKVHTASDVVVYLHKRKMLFAGDVVLNKQVPALVSHAADPDGYMKAFDLLTKQFDIQTVVPGHGPVGGIEVIDNFRQYFVDMQTAANDDSKKEELIAKYSDWTQVPMIMSPGATIGVLKKKALSK
;
A
#
# COMPACT_ATOMS: atom_id res chain seq x y z
N MET A 1 5.95 1.78 55.75
CA MET A 1 4.89 1.40 54.78
C MET A 1 4.16 2.59 54.14
N LYS A 2 3.66 3.59 54.89
CA LYS A 2 2.96 4.77 54.32
C LYS A 2 3.85 5.67 53.42
N THR A 3 5.11 5.85 53.79
CA THR A 3 6.10 6.64 53.03
C THR A 3 6.44 6.00 51.68
N LEU A 4 6.70 4.69 51.66
CA LEU A 4 6.98 3.93 50.44
C LEU A 4 5.83 3.99 49.41
N LYS A 5 4.56 3.86 49.87
CA LYS A 5 3.39 4.01 48.99
C LYS A 5 3.26 5.42 48.40
N LYS A 6 3.62 6.46 49.17
CA LYS A 6 3.63 7.85 48.69
C LYS A 6 4.72 8.07 47.64
N THR A 7 5.92 7.54 47.85
CA THR A 7 7.03 7.62 46.89
C THR A 7 6.72 6.87 45.59
N LEU A 8 6.19 5.65 45.66
CA LEU A 8 5.77 4.88 44.47
C LEU A 8 4.68 5.60 43.67
N LYS A 9 3.72 6.25 44.34
CA LYS A 9 2.70 7.07 43.67
C LYS A 9 3.32 8.24 42.89
N TRP A 10 4.30 8.94 43.46
CA TRP A 10 5.00 10.03 42.78
C TRP A 10 5.85 9.54 41.60
N ILE A 11 6.55 8.41 41.74
CA ILE A 11 7.28 7.78 40.64
C ILE A 11 6.31 7.44 39.49
N GLY A 12 5.15 6.84 39.80
CA GLY A 12 4.13 6.54 38.79
C GLY A 12 3.60 7.79 38.08
N ILE A 13 3.35 8.88 38.81
CA ILE A 13 2.94 10.17 38.21
C ILE A 13 4.05 10.73 37.31
N ILE A 14 5.32 10.70 37.74
CA ILE A 14 6.45 11.18 36.94
C ILE A 14 6.59 10.36 35.66
N LEU A 15 6.49 9.02 35.73
CA LEU A 15 6.55 8.15 34.57
C LEU A 15 5.41 8.42 33.58
N LEU A 16 4.19 8.66 34.08
CA LEU A 16 3.04 9.04 33.24
C LEU A 16 3.27 10.40 32.55
N VAL A 17 3.80 11.40 33.27
CA VAL A 17 4.12 12.71 32.70
C VAL A 17 5.22 12.58 31.64
N LEU A 18 6.28 11.82 31.92
CA LEU A 18 7.36 11.58 30.95
C LEU A 18 6.86 10.82 29.72
N ALA A 19 5.97 9.84 29.89
CA ALA A 19 5.33 9.15 28.76
C ALA A 19 4.45 10.10 27.93
N GLY A 20 3.68 10.98 28.58
CA GLY A 20 2.88 12.01 27.89
C GLY A 20 3.73 13.02 27.11
N ILE A 21 4.83 13.49 27.70
CA ILE A 21 5.81 14.35 27.02
C ILE A 21 6.45 13.61 25.85
N GLY A 22 6.89 12.37 26.06
CA GLY A 22 7.47 11.53 25.01
C GLY A 22 6.51 11.31 23.84
N PHE A 23 5.25 11.01 24.11
CA PHE A 23 4.21 10.87 23.09
C PHE A 23 3.99 12.17 22.31
N THR A 24 3.95 13.31 23.01
CA THR A 24 3.76 14.62 22.37
C THR A 24 4.96 14.98 21.49
N LEU A 25 6.18 14.77 21.96
CA LEU A 25 7.40 14.98 21.17
C LEU A 25 7.43 14.05 19.95
N TYR A 26 7.02 12.78 20.10
CA TYR A 26 6.91 11.84 19.00
C TYR A 26 5.86 12.26 17.97
N ALA A 27 4.69 12.73 18.41
CA ALA A 27 3.66 13.27 17.52
C ALA A 27 4.14 14.51 16.76
N ILE A 28 4.87 15.42 17.42
CA ILE A 28 5.49 16.60 16.78
C ILE A 28 6.52 16.16 15.74
N TYR A 29 7.35 15.17 16.08
CA TYR A 29 8.36 14.60 15.18
C TYR A 29 7.72 13.98 13.92
N LEU A 30 6.61 13.25 14.06
CA LEU A 30 5.92 12.61 12.93
C LEU A 30 5.09 13.57 12.07
N ARG A 31 4.65 14.71 12.63
CA ARG A 31 3.71 15.62 11.95
C ARG A 31 4.13 16.04 10.52
N PRO A 32 5.40 16.40 10.23
CA PRO A 32 5.82 16.75 8.86
C PRO A 32 5.72 15.57 7.90
N VAL A 33 6.03 14.35 8.37
CA VAL A 33 5.92 13.11 7.59
C VAL A 33 4.45 12.83 7.27
N LEU A 34 3.57 12.87 8.28
CA LEU A 34 2.14 12.66 8.10
C LEU A 34 1.52 13.67 7.12
N LYS A 35 1.85 14.95 7.27
CA LYS A 35 1.36 16.00 6.36
C LYS A 35 1.84 15.79 4.91
N LYS A 36 3.06 15.27 4.72
CA LYS A 36 3.58 14.93 3.39
C LYS A 36 2.85 13.71 2.81
N MET A 37 2.50 12.73 3.66
CA MET A 37 1.73 11.54 3.26
C MET A 37 0.27 11.88 2.89
N GLU A 38 -0.31 12.90 3.53
CA GLU A 38 -1.66 13.41 3.23
C GLU A 38 -1.74 14.23 1.93
N ALA A 39 -0.62 14.75 1.43
CA ALA A 39 -0.61 15.58 0.23
C ALA A 39 -0.94 14.76 -1.03
N THR A 40 -1.92 15.23 -1.81
CA THR A 40 -2.30 14.64 -3.08
C THR A 40 -1.73 15.41 -4.26
N SER A 41 -1.44 14.70 -5.36
CA SER A 41 -1.11 15.29 -6.65
C SER A 41 -1.94 14.64 -7.74
N VAL A 42 -2.68 15.45 -8.50
CA VAL A 42 -3.51 14.98 -9.61
C VAL A 42 -2.74 15.17 -10.91
N VAL A 43 -2.49 14.08 -11.63
CA VAL A 43 -1.80 14.07 -12.92
C VAL A 43 -2.75 13.54 -13.97
N LYS A 44 -3.19 14.40 -14.90
CA LYS A 44 -3.88 13.97 -16.12
C LYS A 44 -2.85 13.35 -17.06
N TYR A 45 -2.70 12.04 -16.99
CA TYR A 45 -1.67 11.32 -17.76
C TYR A 45 -1.98 11.37 -19.26
N ASP A 46 -3.24 11.12 -19.61
CA ASP A 46 -3.78 11.35 -20.94
C ASP A 46 -5.28 11.65 -20.88
N LYS A 47 -5.99 11.55 -22.02
CA LYS A 47 -7.42 11.85 -22.12
C LYS A 47 -8.29 10.92 -21.26
N GLU A 48 -7.88 9.67 -21.08
CA GLU A 48 -8.68 8.62 -20.45
C GLU A 48 -8.17 8.27 -19.05
N LEU A 49 -6.88 8.52 -18.78
CA LEU A 49 -6.23 8.18 -17.52
C LEU A 49 -5.88 9.43 -16.70
N THR A 50 -6.39 9.47 -15.46
CA THR A 50 -5.96 10.40 -14.41
C THR A 50 -5.32 9.61 -13.28
N LEU A 51 -4.12 10.01 -12.85
CA LEU A 51 -3.45 9.50 -11.65
C LEU A 51 -3.70 10.46 -10.49
N VAL A 52 -3.99 9.92 -9.32
CA VAL A 52 -4.05 10.70 -8.08
C VAL A 52 -3.03 10.11 -7.12
N LEU A 53 -1.89 10.78 -7.00
CA LEU A 53 -0.72 10.31 -6.24
C LEU A 53 -0.75 10.87 -4.81
N GLY A 54 -0.22 10.12 -3.84
CA GLY A 54 -0.24 10.50 -2.42
C GLY A 54 -1.65 10.57 -1.81
N GLY A 55 -1.76 11.14 -0.61
CA GLY A 55 -3.00 11.13 0.19
C GLY A 55 -3.35 9.74 0.71
N GLY A 56 -2.33 8.98 1.15
CA GLY A 56 -2.39 7.52 1.31
C GLY A 56 -1.75 6.81 0.13
N GLY A 57 -2.40 5.77 -0.38
CA GLY A 57 -2.01 5.05 -1.58
C GLY A 57 -2.23 5.87 -2.87
N ASN A 58 -1.44 5.56 -3.90
CA ASN A 58 -1.65 6.08 -5.25
C ASN A 58 -2.89 5.42 -5.88
N SER A 59 -3.70 6.22 -6.57
CA SER A 59 -4.93 5.77 -7.23
C SER A 59 -4.93 6.08 -8.73
N GLY A 60 -5.74 5.34 -9.48
CA GLY A 60 -5.99 5.59 -10.90
C GLY A 60 -7.49 5.77 -11.19
N ILE A 61 -7.81 6.66 -12.12
CA ILE A 61 -9.15 6.80 -12.71
C ILE A 61 -9.02 6.59 -14.21
N LEU A 62 -9.63 5.53 -14.74
CA LEU A 62 -9.76 5.32 -16.18
C LEU A 62 -11.19 5.57 -16.62
N VAL A 63 -11.34 6.36 -17.67
CA VAL A 63 -12.64 6.76 -18.21
C VAL A 63 -12.77 6.26 -19.64
N SER A 64 -13.85 5.54 -19.90
CA SER A 64 -14.33 5.22 -21.25
C SER A 64 -15.74 5.79 -21.46
N ASP A 65 -16.30 5.54 -22.64
CA ASP A 65 -17.67 5.94 -22.96
C ASP A 65 -18.74 5.14 -22.19
N SER A 66 -18.41 3.93 -21.73
CA SER A 66 -19.36 3.01 -21.08
C SER A 66 -19.05 2.68 -19.62
N LEU A 67 -17.84 2.95 -19.13
CA LEU A 67 -17.36 2.53 -17.81
C LEU A 67 -16.33 3.52 -17.26
N VAL A 68 -16.36 3.74 -15.95
CA VAL A 68 -15.23 4.32 -15.20
C VAL A 68 -14.64 3.27 -14.29
N ILE A 69 -13.32 3.09 -14.34
CA ILE A 69 -12.57 2.24 -13.42
C ILE A 69 -11.84 3.13 -12.43
N VAL A 70 -11.94 2.80 -11.15
CA VAL A 70 -11.16 3.39 -10.06
C VAL A 70 -10.26 2.30 -9.50
N ILE A 71 -8.96 2.57 -9.42
CA ILE A 71 -7.97 1.68 -8.79
C ILE A 71 -7.60 2.34 -7.46
N ASP A 72 -7.98 1.69 -6.35
CA ASP A 72 -7.90 2.16 -4.96
C ASP A 72 -8.63 3.50 -4.69
N THR A 73 -9.30 3.58 -3.54
CA THR A 73 -10.20 4.68 -3.15
C THR A 73 -9.66 5.63 -2.09
N LYS A 74 -8.36 5.53 -1.75
CA LYS A 74 -7.64 6.38 -0.79
C LYS A 74 -8.21 6.33 0.64
N MET A 75 -7.81 7.28 1.49
CA MET A 75 -8.33 7.50 2.84
C MET A 75 -8.62 8.97 3.13
N GLY A 76 -9.34 9.23 4.23
CA GLY A 76 -9.55 10.57 4.78
C GLY A 76 -10.16 11.55 3.77
N ASP A 77 -9.72 12.79 3.80
CA ASP A 77 -10.20 13.86 2.91
C ASP A 77 -9.90 13.53 1.44
N ALA A 78 -8.77 12.88 1.17
CA ALA A 78 -8.37 12.48 -0.18
C ALA A 78 -9.32 11.46 -0.82
N ALA A 79 -9.94 10.58 -0.01
CA ALA A 79 -10.97 9.67 -0.48
C ALA A 79 -12.24 10.40 -0.93
N GLU A 80 -12.65 11.43 -0.19
CA GLU A 80 -13.82 12.25 -0.55
C GLU A 80 -13.54 13.08 -1.82
N GLU A 81 -12.35 13.67 -1.93
CA GLU A 81 -11.91 14.40 -3.12
C GLU A 81 -11.84 13.51 -4.36
N LEU A 82 -11.26 12.31 -4.23
CA LEU A 82 -11.22 11.31 -5.30
C LEU A 82 -12.64 10.92 -5.73
N TYR A 83 -13.53 10.64 -4.78
CA TYR A 83 -14.90 10.27 -5.08
C TYR A 83 -15.64 11.37 -5.84
N LYS A 84 -15.50 12.65 -5.44
CA LYS A 84 -16.08 13.79 -6.16
C LYS A 84 -15.59 13.84 -7.61
N MET A 85 -14.28 13.68 -7.83
CA MET A 85 -13.70 13.65 -9.17
C MET A 85 -14.24 12.48 -10.01
N VAL A 86 -14.31 11.28 -9.43
CA VAL A 86 -14.84 10.10 -10.10
C VAL A 86 -16.30 10.31 -10.48
N LYS A 87 -17.13 10.87 -9.59
CA LYS A 87 -18.55 11.13 -9.86
C LYS A 87 -18.74 12.12 -11.00
N GLU A 88 -17.94 13.17 -11.06
CA GLU A 88 -17.96 14.13 -12.17
C GLU A 88 -17.60 13.46 -13.50
N LEU A 89 -16.51 12.67 -13.53
CA LEU A 89 -16.04 11.96 -14.73
C LEU A 89 -16.98 10.84 -15.19
N ALA A 90 -17.65 10.17 -14.24
CA ALA A 90 -18.58 9.09 -14.51
C ALA A 90 -19.90 9.61 -15.08
N GLY A 91 -20.45 10.72 -14.54
CA GLY A 91 -21.81 11.12 -14.84
C GLY A 91 -22.79 9.98 -14.53
N ASN A 92 -23.42 9.42 -15.56
CA ASN A 92 -24.33 8.29 -15.47
C ASN A 92 -23.69 6.92 -15.76
N LYS A 93 -22.40 6.88 -16.11
CA LYS A 93 -21.69 5.62 -16.40
C LYS A 93 -21.55 4.78 -15.14
N PRO A 94 -21.60 3.44 -15.24
CA PRO A 94 -21.24 2.56 -14.13
C PRO A 94 -19.79 2.81 -13.70
N ILE A 95 -19.53 2.59 -12.41
CA ILE A 95 -18.21 2.65 -11.82
C ILE A 95 -17.81 1.25 -11.36
N LEU A 96 -16.60 0.82 -11.72
CA LEU A 96 -15.94 -0.36 -11.18
C LEU A 96 -14.79 0.10 -10.29
N VAL A 97 -14.84 -0.23 -9.01
CA VAL A 97 -13.70 -0.08 -8.10
C VAL A 97 -12.90 -1.37 -8.10
N ILE A 98 -11.58 -1.24 -8.19
CA ILE A 98 -10.62 -2.34 -8.03
C ILE A 98 -9.76 -1.99 -6.83
N ASP A 99 -9.90 -2.78 -5.77
CA ASP A 99 -9.06 -2.72 -4.59
C ASP A 99 -7.84 -3.61 -4.83
N THR A 100 -6.65 -3.02 -4.73
CA THR A 100 -5.40 -3.78 -4.86
C THR A 100 -5.19 -4.69 -3.66
N HIS A 101 -5.54 -4.23 -2.45
CA HIS A 101 -5.46 -4.97 -1.20
C HIS A 101 -6.31 -4.29 -0.10
N ASP A 102 -6.33 -4.86 1.11
CA ASP A 102 -7.24 -4.52 2.21
C ASP A 102 -6.74 -3.44 3.18
N HIS A 103 -5.70 -2.67 2.84
CA HIS A 103 -5.24 -1.59 3.72
C HIS A 103 -6.07 -0.31 3.61
N SER A 104 -6.30 0.33 4.75
CA SER A 104 -7.21 1.47 4.90
C SER A 104 -6.91 2.67 4.00
N ASP A 105 -5.65 2.86 3.63
CA ASP A 105 -5.20 3.95 2.78
C ASP A 105 -5.38 3.67 1.28
N HIS A 106 -5.83 2.46 0.94
CA HIS A 106 -6.26 2.03 -0.38
C HIS A 106 -7.77 1.85 -0.49
N ILE A 107 -8.48 1.53 0.60
CA ILE A 107 -9.92 1.19 0.58
C ILE A 107 -10.82 2.12 1.41
N GLY A 108 -10.25 3.15 2.04
CA GLY A 108 -10.98 4.04 2.95
C GLY A 108 -12.13 4.82 2.30
N GLY A 109 -12.13 4.95 0.98
CA GLY A 109 -13.21 5.55 0.19
C GLY A 109 -14.30 4.59 -0.27
N ASN A 110 -14.16 3.27 -0.07
CA ASN A 110 -15.10 2.27 -0.59
C ASN A 110 -16.55 2.52 -0.17
N LYS A 111 -16.77 3.04 1.04
CA LYS A 111 -18.08 3.45 1.55
C LYS A 111 -18.84 4.42 0.63
N PHE A 112 -18.14 5.24 -0.16
CA PHE A 112 -18.76 6.17 -1.10
C PHE A 112 -19.30 5.48 -2.37
N TYR A 113 -18.89 4.24 -2.64
CA TYR A 113 -19.25 3.47 -3.84
C TYR A 113 -20.36 2.44 -3.60
N THR A 114 -21.20 2.66 -2.59
CA THR A 114 -22.36 1.81 -2.31
C THR A 114 -23.23 1.64 -3.56
N GLY A 115 -23.51 0.38 -3.93
CA GLY A 115 -24.29 0.02 -5.13
C GLY A 115 -23.47 -0.07 -6.43
N GLN A 116 -22.17 0.26 -6.41
CA GLN A 116 -21.24 -0.01 -7.51
C GLN A 116 -20.58 -1.39 -7.33
N THR A 117 -19.89 -1.87 -8.37
CA THR A 117 -19.04 -3.06 -8.25
C THR A 117 -17.72 -2.68 -7.59
N ILE A 118 -17.35 -3.43 -6.55
CA ILE A 118 -16.06 -3.32 -5.86
C ILE A 118 -15.40 -4.69 -5.90
N LEU A 119 -14.28 -4.77 -6.62
CA LEU A 119 -13.55 -6.01 -6.91
C LEU A 119 -12.26 -6.06 -6.10
N ALA A 120 -11.98 -7.19 -5.46
CA ALA A 120 -10.71 -7.47 -4.81
C ALA A 120 -10.20 -8.89 -5.13
N GLY A 121 -9.01 -9.25 -4.66
CA GLY A 121 -8.40 -10.57 -4.89
C GLY A 121 -9.18 -11.73 -4.27
N GLY A 122 -9.22 -12.86 -4.96
CA GLY A 122 -10.09 -14.00 -4.64
C GLY A 122 -9.57 -14.97 -3.57
N ASN A 123 -8.36 -14.74 -3.03
CA ASN A 123 -7.92 -15.48 -1.83
C ASN A 123 -8.40 -14.81 -0.54
N TYR A 124 -8.99 -13.62 -0.61
CA TYR A 124 -9.78 -13.08 0.49
C TYR A 124 -11.11 -13.84 0.60
N THR A 125 -11.57 -13.98 1.84
CA THR A 125 -12.99 -14.14 2.15
C THR A 125 -13.47 -12.90 2.88
N LYS A 126 -14.78 -12.76 3.08
CA LYS A 126 -15.31 -11.70 3.95
C LYS A 126 -14.64 -11.74 5.34
N GLU A 127 -14.46 -12.94 5.90
CA GLU A 127 -13.86 -13.12 7.21
C GLU A 127 -12.40 -12.65 7.22
N ILE A 128 -11.59 -13.05 6.24
CA ILE A 128 -10.18 -12.63 6.14
C ILE A 128 -10.09 -11.11 5.96
N TRP A 129 -10.93 -10.54 5.09
CA TRP A 129 -10.95 -9.08 4.87
C TRP A 129 -11.23 -8.32 6.18
N LEU A 130 -12.13 -8.83 7.01
CA LEU A 130 -12.49 -8.21 8.28
C LEU A 130 -11.45 -8.41 9.39
N GLU A 131 -10.37 -9.18 9.17
CA GLU A 131 -9.25 -9.27 10.12
C GLU A 131 -8.42 -7.99 10.15
N GLU A 132 -8.24 -7.34 8.98
CA GLU A 132 -7.39 -6.15 8.83
C GLU A 132 -8.16 -4.90 8.34
N ALA A 133 -9.39 -5.07 7.83
CA ALA A 133 -10.25 -3.98 7.34
C ALA A 133 -11.63 -3.92 8.04
N SER A 134 -12.66 -3.41 7.35
CA SER A 134 -13.99 -3.17 7.93
C SER A 134 -15.14 -3.45 6.95
N GLU A 135 -16.36 -3.60 7.49
CA GLU A 135 -17.59 -3.77 6.71
C GLU A 135 -17.86 -2.57 5.77
N GLU A 136 -17.48 -1.36 6.17
CA GLU A 136 -17.64 -0.15 5.32
C GLU A 136 -16.77 -0.20 4.06
N SER A 137 -15.75 -1.05 4.06
CA SER A 137 -14.78 -1.20 2.98
C SER A 137 -14.91 -2.51 2.20
N LEU A 138 -15.92 -3.32 2.49
CA LEU A 138 -16.02 -4.68 1.98
C LEU A 138 -16.25 -4.69 0.45
N PRO A 139 -15.44 -5.44 -0.33
CA PRO A 139 -15.70 -5.65 -1.74
C PRO A 139 -16.89 -6.60 -1.93
N ASN A 140 -17.53 -6.51 -3.08
CA ASN A 140 -18.70 -7.34 -3.42
C ASN A 140 -18.42 -8.34 -4.56
N GLN A 141 -17.21 -8.33 -5.12
CA GLN A 141 -16.73 -9.31 -6.08
C GLN A 141 -15.29 -9.75 -5.74
N TRP A 142 -15.04 -11.05 -5.90
CA TRP A 142 -13.76 -11.67 -5.57
C TRP A 142 -13.14 -12.28 -6.82
N LEU A 143 -12.01 -11.74 -7.27
CA LEU A 143 -11.32 -12.13 -8.49
C LEU A 143 -10.40 -13.34 -8.25
N LYS A 144 -10.76 -14.51 -8.76
CA LYS A 144 -9.92 -15.71 -8.57
C LYS A 144 -8.57 -15.61 -9.27
N ASP A 145 -8.56 -15.35 -10.58
CA ASP A 145 -7.33 -15.39 -11.38
C ASP A 145 -7.06 -14.05 -12.07
N ARG A 146 -7.83 -13.76 -13.12
CA ARG A 146 -7.65 -12.56 -13.95
C ARG A 146 -8.96 -12.12 -14.59
N MET A 147 -9.06 -10.84 -14.87
CA MET A 147 -10.17 -10.24 -15.61
C MET A 147 -9.60 -9.24 -16.62
N ASP A 148 -9.97 -9.39 -17.88
CA ASP A 148 -9.62 -8.44 -18.93
C ASP A 148 -10.84 -7.58 -19.27
N ILE A 149 -10.67 -6.26 -19.23
CA ILE A 149 -11.74 -5.28 -19.40
C ILE A 149 -11.36 -4.37 -20.58
N LYS A 150 -12.24 -4.26 -21.56
CA LYS A 150 -12.03 -3.34 -22.69
C LYS A 150 -12.34 -1.91 -22.25
N MET A 151 -11.38 -1.00 -22.43
CA MET A 151 -11.53 0.43 -22.10
C MET A 151 -11.11 1.25 -23.32
N GLY A 152 -12.09 1.55 -24.19
CA GLY A 152 -11.81 2.22 -25.48
C GLY A 152 -10.93 1.36 -26.38
N ASP A 153 -9.78 1.90 -26.80
CA ASP A 153 -8.79 1.15 -27.57
C ASP A 153 -7.78 0.37 -26.70
N ASP A 154 -7.79 0.56 -25.38
CA ASP A 154 -6.96 -0.16 -24.42
C ASP A 154 -7.65 -1.44 -23.90
N THR A 155 -6.86 -2.33 -23.32
CA THR A 155 -7.30 -3.46 -22.50
C THR A 155 -6.70 -3.28 -21.11
N VAL A 156 -7.54 -3.41 -20.09
CA VAL A 156 -7.15 -3.39 -18.68
C VAL A 156 -7.18 -4.80 -18.16
N THR A 157 -6.04 -5.34 -17.73
CA THR A 157 -5.97 -6.64 -17.07
C THR A 157 -5.88 -6.42 -15.57
N VAL A 158 -6.88 -6.91 -14.84
CA VAL A 158 -6.83 -7.08 -13.38
C VAL A 158 -6.30 -8.47 -13.11
N PHE A 159 -5.23 -8.58 -12.33
CA PHE A 159 -4.52 -9.84 -12.11
C PHE A 159 -4.35 -10.10 -10.62
N ASN A 160 -4.99 -11.16 -10.13
CA ASN A 160 -4.80 -11.63 -8.77
C ASN A 160 -3.49 -12.42 -8.68
N LEU A 161 -2.57 -12.01 -7.81
CA LEU A 161 -1.32 -12.74 -7.59
C LEU A 161 -1.53 -14.11 -6.95
N ALA A 162 -2.71 -14.30 -6.34
CA ALA A 162 -3.18 -15.53 -5.72
C ALA A 162 -2.17 -16.14 -4.74
N ARG A 163 -1.45 -15.28 -4.01
CA ARG A 163 -0.42 -15.65 -3.03
C ARG A 163 -0.27 -14.56 -1.98
N LYS A 164 0.33 -14.94 -0.86
CA LYS A 164 0.78 -14.02 0.18
C LYS A 164 1.93 -13.17 -0.34
N VAL A 165 1.76 -11.85 -0.39
CA VAL A 165 2.82 -10.89 -0.76
C VAL A 165 2.86 -9.77 0.26
N HIS A 166 2.13 -8.69 0.04
CA HIS A 166 1.96 -7.63 1.02
C HIS A 166 0.80 -7.97 1.96
N THR A 167 -0.25 -8.56 1.40
CA THR A 167 -1.43 -9.05 2.12
C THR A 167 -1.77 -10.48 1.68
N ALA A 168 -2.97 -10.96 2.03
CA ALA A 168 -3.43 -12.31 1.73
C ALA A 168 -3.77 -12.53 0.24
N SER A 169 -4.17 -11.49 -0.49
CA SER A 169 -4.57 -11.59 -1.90
C SER A 169 -4.39 -10.28 -2.67
N ASP A 170 -3.15 -9.87 -2.86
CA ASP A 170 -2.82 -8.70 -3.67
C ASP A 170 -3.25 -8.83 -5.14
N VAL A 171 -3.84 -7.75 -5.66
CA VAL A 171 -4.22 -7.55 -7.06
C VAL A 171 -3.38 -6.45 -7.67
N VAL A 172 -2.93 -6.67 -8.90
CA VAL A 172 -2.32 -5.63 -9.75
C VAL A 172 -3.19 -5.34 -10.96
N VAL A 173 -3.09 -4.12 -11.49
CA VAL A 173 -3.82 -3.70 -12.70
C VAL A 173 -2.84 -3.27 -13.78
N TYR A 174 -2.89 -3.91 -14.94
CA TYR A 174 -2.02 -3.62 -16.07
C TYR A 174 -2.80 -3.02 -17.24
N LEU A 175 -2.33 -1.87 -17.74
CA LEU A 175 -2.87 -1.16 -18.89
C LEU A 175 -2.00 -1.46 -20.12
N HIS A 176 -2.54 -2.23 -21.06
CA HIS A 176 -1.75 -2.79 -22.16
C HIS A 176 -1.20 -1.74 -23.12
N LYS A 177 -2.04 -0.78 -23.54
CA LYS A 177 -1.65 0.31 -24.45
C LYS A 177 -0.56 1.19 -23.86
N ARG A 178 -0.63 1.42 -22.54
CA ARG A 178 0.30 2.29 -21.79
C ARG A 178 1.51 1.54 -21.26
N LYS A 179 1.51 0.19 -21.33
CA LYS A 179 2.51 -0.68 -20.69
C LYS A 179 2.73 -0.31 -19.22
N MET A 180 1.64 0.00 -18.54
CA MET A 180 1.64 0.58 -17.20
C MET A 180 1.07 -0.39 -16.18
N LEU A 181 1.79 -0.62 -15.08
CA LEU A 181 1.37 -1.46 -13.98
C LEU A 181 1.02 -0.61 -12.76
N PHE A 182 -0.23 -0.66 -12.30
CA PHE A 182 -0.61 -0.30 -10.93
C PHE A 182 -0.33 -1.50 -10.05
N ALA A 183 0.67 -1.38 -9.20
CA ALA A 183 1.20 -2.51 -8.46
C ALA A 183 0.59 -2.68 -7.06
N GLY A 184 -0.21 -1.72 -6.58
CA GLY A 184 -0.50 -1.62 -5.15
C GLY A 184 0.79 -1.66 -4.34
N ASP A 185 0.71 -2.13 -3.10
CA ASP A 185 1.88 -2.21 -2.22
C ASP A 185 2.78 -3.43 -2.45
N VAL A 186 2.50 -4.21 -3.51
CA VAL A 186 3.44 -5.21 -4.01
C VAL A 186 4.72 -4.54 -4.48
N VAL A 187 4.66 -3.32 -5.02
CA VAL A 187 5.83 -2.53 -5.41
C VAL A 187 5.69 -1.10 -4.88
N LEU A 188 6.69 -0.66 -4.11
CA LEU A 188 6.82 0.71 -3.62
C LEU A 188 8.00 1.43 -4.27
N ASN A 189 7.93 2.76 -4.37
CA ASN A 189 9.04 3.56 -4.88
C ASN A 189 9.51 4.59 -3.83
N LYS A 190 10.79 4.53 -3.45
CA LYS A 190 11.37 5.41 -2.42
C LYS A 190 10.57 5.40 -1.10
N GLN A 191 9.96 4.27 -0.76
CA GLN A 191 9.21 4.05 0.47
C GLN A 191 9.46 2.64 0.99
N VAL A 192 9.68 2.53 2.29
CA VAL A 192 9.92 1.25 2.96
C VAL A 192 8.58 0.56 3.25
N PRO A 193 8.44 -0.76 3.01
CA PRO A 193 7.15 -1.43 3.18
C PRO A 193 6.77 -1.61 4.65
N ALA A 194 5.46 -1.54 4.91
CA ALA A 194 4.86 -1.96 6.16
C ALA A 194 4.58 -3.47 6.10
N LEU A 195 5.48 -4.30 6.65
CA LEU A 195 5.27 -5.75 6.74
C LEU A 195 4.51 -6.12 8.01
N VAL A 196 3.36 -5.49 8.22
CA VAL A 196 2.55 -5.58 9.44
C VAL A 196 1.43 -6.62 9.35
N SER A 197 0.95 -6.90 8.13
CA SER A 197 -0.07 -7.91 7.89
C SER A 197 0.42 -9.29 8.31
N HIS A 198 -0.48 -10.11 8.85
CA HIS A 198 -0.17 -11.52 9.13
C HIS A 198 0.10 -12.34 7.86
N ALA A 199 -0.31 -11.81 6.71
CA ALA A 199 -0.05 -12.40 5.40
C ALA A 199 1.17 -11.83 4.68
N ALA A 200 1.83 -10.79 5.20
CA ALA A 200 3.02 -10.23 4.57
C ALA A 200 4.17 -11.24 4.51
N ASP A 201 4.70 -11.51 3.30
CA ASP A 201 5.75 -12.49 3.06
C ASP A 201 6.87 -11.94 2.15
N PRO A 202 8.08 -11.66 2.70
CA PRO A 202 9.24 -11.27 1.90
C PRO A 202 9.63 -12.23 0.77
N ASP A 203 9.47 -13.55 0.94
CA ASP A 203 9.71 -14.52 -0.14
C ASP A 203 8.61 -14.41 -1.23
N GLY A 204 7.40 -14.01 -0.80
CA GLY A 204 6.26 -13.73 -1.66
C GLY A 204 6.52 -12.55 -2.60
N TYR A 205 7.11 -11.46 -2.09
CA TYR A 205 7.53 -10.31 -2.89
C TYR A 205 8.49 -10.72 -4.02
N MET A 206 9.55 -11.47 -3.69
CA MET A 206 10.55 -11.90 -4.68
C MET A 206 9.89 -12.70 -5.82
N LYS A 207 8.99 -13.62 -5.48
CA LYS A 207 8.23 -14.40 -6.46
C LYS A 207 7.21 -13.56 -7.24
N ALA A 208 6.65 -12.52 -6.62
CA ALA A 208 5.73 -11.61 -7.28
C ALA A 208 6.46 -10.79 -8.35
N PHE A 209 7.65 -10.26 -8.05
CA PHE A 209 8.46 -9.53 -9.03
C PHE A 209 8.82 -10.37 -10.25
N ASP A 210 9.20 -11.63 -10.06
CA ASP A 210 9.46 -12.58 -11.17
C ASP A 210 8.20 -12.83 -12.01
N LEU A 211 7.05 -12.98 -11.33
CA LEU A 211 5.78 -13.22 -12.00
C LEU A 211 5.36 -12.00 -12.83
N LEU A 212 5.42 -10.80 -12.27
CA LEU A 212 5.00 -9.56 -12.92
C LEU A 212 5.81 -9.29 -14.20
N THR A 213 7.14 -9.37 -14.10
CA THR A 213 8.05 -9.15 -15.24
C THR A 213 7.96 -10.23 -16.31
N LYS A 214 7.53 -11.44 -15.95
CA LYS A 214 7.24 -12.51 -16.91
C LYS A 214 5.88 -12.35 -17.58
N GLN A 215 4.89 -11.85 -16.85
CA GLN A 215 3.50 -11.80 -17.29
C GLN A 215 3.19 -10.57 -18.16
N PHE A 216 3.92 -9.47 -17.96
CA PHE A 216 3.60 -8.17 -18.55
C PHE A 216 4.85 -7.49 -19.12
N ASP A 217 4.69 -6.79 -20.25
CA ASP A 217 5.72 -5.91 -20.82
C ASP A 217 5.62 -4.53 -20.15
N ILE A 218 6.22 -4.39 -18.97
CA ILE A 218 6.06 -3.21 -18.10
C ILE A 218 7.09 -2.15 -18.48
N GLN A 219 6.63 -0.94 -18.78
CA GLN A 219 7.48 0.23 -19.00
C GLN A 219 7.28 1.31 -17.94
N THR A 220 6.09 1.37 -17.35
CA THR A 220 5.76 2.35 -16.29
C THR A 220 5.14 1.64 -15.11
N VAL A 221 5.54 2.02 -13.91
CA VAL A 221 5.03 1.50 -12.65
C VAL A 221 4.39 2.64 -11.87
N VAL A 222 3.11 2.50 -11.57
CA VAL A 222 2.41 3.26 -10.53
C VAL A 222 2.49 2.41 -9.26
N PRO A 223 3.45 2.70 -8.35
CA PRO A 223 3.59 1.95 -7.11
C PRO A 223 2.41 2.24 -6.19
N GLY A 224 2.16 1.40 -5.19
CA GLY A 224 1.17 1.67 -4.15
C GLY A 224 1.47 2.97 -3.41
N HIS A 225 2.76 3.24 -3.17
CA HIS A 225 3.22 4.54 -2.68
C HIS A 225 4.51 5.03 -3.34
N GLY A 226 4.66 6.35 -3.32
CA GLY A 226 5.81 7.04 -3.88
C GLY A 226 5.58 7.50 -5.33
N PRO A 227 6.62 8.07 -5.97
CA PRO A 227 6.48 8.59 -7.32
C PRO A 227 6.34 7.47 -8.36
N VAL A 228 5.61 7.77 -9.44
CA VAL A 228 5.59 6.93 -10.65
C VAL A 228 7.01 6.82 -11.20
N GLY A 229 7.41 5.64 -11.67
CA GLY A 229 8.72 5.40 -12.26
C GLY A 229 8.66 4.39 -13.40
N GLY A 230 9.81 4.01 -13.93
CA GLY A 230 9.92 2.96 -14.93
C GLY A 230 10.02 1.57 -14.30
N ILE A 231 10.41 0.59 -15.12
CA ILE A 231 10.60 -0.79 -14.69
C ILE A 231 11.66 -0.94 -13.59
N GLU A 232 12.62 -0.02 -13.50
CA GLU A 232 13.68 0.00 -12.48
C GLU A 232 13.14 0.10 -11.06
N VAL A 233 11.90 0.58 -10.87
CA VAL A 233 11.25 0.62 -9.56
C VAL A 233 11.12 -0.79 -8.96
N ILE A 234 10.77 -1.79 -9.79
CA ILE A 234 10.67 -3.18 -9.33
C ILE A 234 12.04 -3.71 -8.90
N ASP A 235 13.08 -3.41 -9.68
CA ASP A 235 14.44 -3.88 -9.38
C ASP A 235 15.02 -3.21 -8.14
N ASN A 236 14.80 -1.91 -7.96
CA ASN A 236 15.22 -1.19 -6.77
C ASN A 236 14.53 -1.74 -5.50
N PHE A 237 13.24 -2.07 -5.61
CA PHE A 237 12.48 -2.62 -4.49
C PHE A 237 12.87 -4.08 -4.19
N ARG A 238 13.17 -4.87 -5.23
CA ARG A 238 13.80 -6.19 -5.08
C ARG A 238 15.14 -6.09 -4.35
N GLN A 239 15.99 -5.15 -4.76
CA GLN A 239 17.31 -4.95 -4.16
C GLN A 239 17.19 -4.58 -2.68
N TYR A 240 16.18 -3.80 -2.30
CA TYR A 240 15.87 -3.52 -0.89
C TYR A 240 15.68 -4.81 -0.09
N PHE A 241 14.83 -5.75 -0.54
CA PHE A 241 14.63 -7.01 0.18
C PHE A 241 15.91 -7.87 0.24
N VAL A 242 16.71 -7.90 -0.84
CA VAL A 242 17.99 -8.61 -0.87
C VAL A 242 18.98 -8.03 0.15
N ASP A 243 19.09 -6.70 0.20
CA ASP A 243 19.94 -6.01 1.16
C ASP A 243 19.46 -6.26 2.60
N MET A 244 18.15 -6.19 2.86
CA MET A 244 17.60 -6.45 4.19
C MET A 244 17.77 -7.90 4.63
N GLN A 245 17.67 -8.85 3.69
CA GLN A 245 17.98 -10.26 3.96
C GLN A 245 19.46 -10.47 4.28
N THR A 246 20.35 -9.76 3.59
CA THR A 246 21.79 -9.78 3.88
C THR A 246 22.06 -9.20 5.27
N ALA A 247 21.49 -8.04 5.60
CA ALA A 247 21.60 -7.41 6.91
C ALA A 247 20.97 -8.25 8.04
N ALA A 248 19.94 -9.05 7.74
CA ALA A 248 19.35 -9.97 8.71
C ALA A 248 20.26 -11.17 9.02
N ASN A 249 21.09 -11.59 8.07
CA ASN A 249 22.00 -12.73 8.21
C ASN A 249 23.40 -12.32 8.71
N ASP A 250 23.80 -11.06 8.51
CA ASP A 250 25.11 -10.52 8.86
C ASP A 250 24.97 -9.13 9.48
N ASP A 251 24.98 -9.08 10.82
CA ASP A 251 24.84 -7.85 11.59
C ASP A 251 25.99 -6.86 11.30
N SER A 252 27.15 -7.31 10.82
CA SER A 252 28.28 -6.42 10.47
C SER A 252 27.99 -5.52 9.26
N LYS A 253 27.08 -5.94 8.37
CA LYS A 253 26.68 -5.19 7.18
C LYS A 253 25.44 -4.32 7.40
N LYS A 254 24.79 -4.46 8.55
CA LYS A 254 23.48 -3.87 8.81
C LYS A 254 23.49 -2.35 8.67
N GLU A 255 24.44 -1.66 9.29
CA GLU A 255 24.50 -0.20 9.27
C GLU A 255 24.69 0.34 7.85
N GLU A 256 25.65 -0.23 7.11
CA GLU A 256 25.93 0.13 5.71
C GLU A 256 24.71 -0.06 4.81
N LEU A 257 24.07 -1.24 4.89
CA LEU A 257 22.93 -1.57 4.03
C LEU A 257 21.69 -0.75 4.36
N ILE A 258 21.44 -0.45 5.64
CA ILE A 258 20.35 0.45 6.05
C ILE A 258 20.58 1.88 5.53
N ALA A 259 21.83 2.36 5.57
CA ALA A 259 22.17 3.72 5.16
C ALA A 259 21.86 3.99 3.67
N LYS A 260 21.88 2.97 2.80
CA LYS A 260 21.50 3.11 1.38
C LYS A 260 20.07 3.61 1.14
N TYR A 261 19.18 3.42 2.12
CA TYR A 261 17.75 3.74 2.02
C TYR A 261 17.36 4.93 2.90
N SER A 262 18.33 5.74 3.35
CA SER A 262 18.09 6.88 4.23
C SER A 262 17.22 7.98 3.60
N ASP A 263 17.19 8.05 2.27
CA ASP A 263 16.37 9.01 1.50
C ASP A 263 14.95 8.50 1.25
N TRP A 264 14.64 7.25 1.60
CA TRP A 264 13.29 6.69 1.45
C TRP A 264 12.37 7.16 2.57
N THR A 265 11.08 7.26 2.26
CA THR A 265 10.03 7.50 3.25
C THR A 265 9.97 6.35 4.23
N GLN A 266 10.03 6.68 5.52
CA GLN A 266 10.06 5.72 6.63
C GLN A 266 9.19 6.20 7.78
N VAL A 267 8.60 5.23 8.49
CA VAL A 267 7.96 5.42 9.79
C VAL A 267 8.66 4.49 10.78
N PRO A 268 9.33 5.03 11.81
CA PRO A 268 10.08 4.21 12.76
C PRO A 268 9.28 3.03 13.28
N MET A 269 9.92 1.86 13.39
CA MET A 269 9.36 0.58 13.87
C MET A 269 8.29 -0.09 13.00
N ILE A 270 7.63 0.63 12.07
CA ILE A 270 6.55 0.07 11.23
C ILE A 270 7.03 -0.06 9.78
N MET A 271 7.50 1.04 9.20
CA MET A 271 7.99 1.14 7.82
C MET A 271 9.46 1.53 7.86
N SER A 272 10.31 0.60 8.29
CA SER A 272 11.75 0.85 8.41
C SER A 272 12.58 -0.38 8.03
N PRO A 273 13.82 -0.19 7.54
CA PRO A 273 14.76 -1.27 7.28
C PRO A 273 14.93 -2.21 8.48
N GLY A 274 14.97 -1.65 9.69
CA GLY A 274 15.03 -2.42 10.93
C GLY A 274 13.80 -3.30 11.17
N ALA A 275 12.60 -2.83 10.84
CA ALA A 275 11.37 -3.62 10.93
C ALA A 275 11.39 -4.79 9.93
N THR A 276 11.79 -4.54 8.67
CA THR A 276 11.95 -5.59 7.66
C THR A 276 12.96 -6.65 8.10
N ILE A 277 14.13 -6.24 8.60
CA ILE A 277 15.13 -7.17 9.16
C ILE A 277 14.54 -8.01 10.30
N GLY A 278 13.75 -7.40 11.18
CA GLY A 278 13.07 -8.10 12.27
C GLY A 278 12.14 -9.22 11.78
N VAL A 279 11.33 -8.93 10.75
CA VAL A 279 10.46 -9.92 10.11
C VAL A 279 11.27 -11.06 9.50
N LEU A 280 12.36 -10.75 8.79
CA LEU A 280 13.23 -11.75 8.16
C LEU A 280 13.92 -12.64 9.19
N LYS A 281 14.44 -12.09 10.30
CA LYS A 281 15.03 -12.87 11.40
C LYS A 281 13.99 -13.79 12.04
N LYS A 282 12.78 -13.29 12.33
CA LYS A 282 11.69 -14.10 12.90
C LYS A 282 11.31 -15.26 11.97
N LYS A 283 11.25 -15.01 10.66
CA LYS A 283 10.96 -16.03 9.66
C LYS A 283 12.06 -17.10 9.57
N ALA A 284 13.33 -16.71 9.65
CA ALA A 284 14.45 -17.66 9.65
C ALA A 284 14.41 -18.62 10.85
N LEU A 285 13.97 -18.15 12.03
CA LEU A 285 13.81 -18.97 13.23
C LEU A 285 12.63 -19.94 13.19
N SER A 286 11.71 -19.77 12.23
CA SER A 286 10.51 -20.60 12.08
C SER A 286 10.64 -21.71 11.02
N LYS A 287 11.79 -21.77 10.32
CA LYS A 287 12.15 -22.82 9.36
C LYS A 287 13.03 -23.86 10.06
#